data_AF-A0A8J2JH18-F1
#
_entry.id   AF-A0A8J2JH18-F1
#
_cell.length_a   1.000
_cell.length_b   1.000
_cell.length_c   1.000
_cell.angle_alpha   90.00
_cell.angle_beta   90.00
_cell.angle_gamma   90.00
#
_symmetry.space_group_name_H-M   'P 1'
#
loop_
_entity.id
_entity.type
_entity.pdbx_description
1 polymer ?
#
loop_
_entity_poly.entity_id
_entity_poly.type
_entity_poly.pdbx_seq_one_letter_code
_entity_poly.pdbx_strand_id
1 'polypeptide(L)'
;MVVGDEEIIFEFSEFMGLSWKEGVPVRAMATVMSDVRENFREDRALEDIFDSVTNFETRVLEEGFQQGREEGKQETAEKGFIVGFNTGSSIGLELSLAEGFCREILREPPTNRPNNSSLLKLCDEVIAKVKSFPVTNVETEDVLDECAKIKAMLDKVKLMITKKLPMENIVKQKFSI
;
A
#
# COMPACT_ATOMS: atom_id res chain seq x y z
N MET A 1 -21.72 47.40 1.87
CA MET A 1 -22.56 48.59 1.78
C MET A 1 -23.89 48.20 2.41
N VAL A 2 -24.13 48.64 3.64
CA VAL A 2 -25.28 48.23 4.45
C VAL A 2 -26.50 48.95 3.92
N VAL A 3 -27.23 48.29 3.01
CA VAL A 3 -28.54 48.69 2.51
C VAL A 3 -29.42 47.49 2.84
N GLY A 4 -30.27 47.61 3.86
CA GLY A 4 -31.14 46.50 4.25
C GLY A 4 -31.82 46.65 5.61
N ASP A 5 -31.29 47.46 6.53
CA ASP A 5 -31.88 47.57 7.87
C ASP A 5 -33.04 48.60 7.94
N GLU A 6 -33.03 49.68 7.13
CA GLU A 6 -34.08 50.72 7.23
C GLU A 6 -35.40 50.36 6.54
N GLU A 7 -35.37 49.55 5.47
CA GLU A 7 -36.57 49.16 4.72
C GLU A 7 -37.43 48.14 5.49
N ILE A 8 -36.78 47.16 6.14
CA ILE A 8 -37.46 46.14 6.95
C ILE A 8 -38.09 46.77 8.21
N ILE A 9 -37.45 47.79 8.79
CA ILE A 9 -37.98 48.53 9.95
C ILE A 9 -39.25 49.30 9.58
N PHE A 10 -39.35 49.79 8.34
CA PHE A 10 -40.52 50.56 7.88
C PHE A 10 -41.75 49.66 7.69
N GLU A 11 -41.60 48.52 7.01
CA GLU A 11 -42.71 47.58 6.73
C GLU A 11 -43.29 46.97 8.02
N PHE A 12 -42.45 46.64 9.01
CA PHE A 12 -42.92 46.08 10.27
C PHE A 12 -43.66 47.12 11.14
N SER A 13 -43.30 48.40 11.04
CA SER A 13 -43.97 49.50 11.77
C SER A 13 -45.37 49.80 11.22
N GLU A 14 -45.56 49.66 9.91
CA GLU A 14 -46.86 49.75 9.24
C GLU A 14 -47.77 48.56 9.59
N PHE A 15 -47.23 47.34 9.60
CA PHE A 15 -47.98 46.14 9.97
C PHE A 15 -48.52 46.19 11.41
N MET A 16 -47.78 46.78 12.35
CA MET A 16 -48.16 46.90 13.76
C MET A 16 -49.00 48.16 14.09
N GLY A 17 -49.30 49.00 13.10
CA GLY A 17 -50.16 50.18 13.27
C GLY A 17 -49.56 51.31 14.13
N LEU A 18 -48.23 51.40 14.22
CA LEU A 18 -47.55 52.37 15.09
C LEU A 18 -47.22 53.66 14.34
N SER A 19 -47.98 54.73 14.59
CA SER A 19 -47.72 56.07 14.04
C SER A 19 -46.48 56.69 14.69
N TRP A 20 -45.46 56.99 13.88
CA TRP A 20 -44.25 57.72 14.29
C TRP A 20 -44.59 59.16 14.74
N LYS A 21 -44.88 59.35 16.03
CA LYS A 21 -44.83 60.68 16.66
C LYS A 21 -43.52 60.82 17.44
N GLU A 22 -42.66 61.67 16.90
CA GLU A 22 -41.51 62.36 17.50
C GLU A 22 -40.79 61.63 18.65
N GLY A 23 -39.67 60.97 18.30
CA GLY A 23 -38.46 60.97 19.13
C GLY A 23 -38.24 59.84 20.16
N VAL A 24 -39.25 59.02 20.48
CA VAL A 24 -39.13 57.96 21.51
C VAL A 24 -39.10 56.49 21.00
N PRO A 25 -39.48 56.11 19.74
CA PRO A 25 -39.63 54.69 19.40
C PRO A 25 -38.33 53.96 19.02
N VAL A 26 -37.26 54.66 18.64
CA VAL A 26 -36.04 54.02 18.11
C VAL A 26 -35.34 53.14 19.15
N ARG A 27 -35.33 53.56 20.43
CA ARG A 27 -34.64 52.81 21.50
C ARG A 27 -35.41 51.55 21.90
N ALA A 28 -36.74 51.63 21.97
CA ALA A 28 -37.60 50.48 22.23
C ALA A 28 -37.58 49.49 21.06
N MET A 29 -37.60 50.00 19.82
CA MET A 29 -37.49 49.17 18.61
C MET A 29 -36.12 48.51 18.50
N ALA A 30 -35.04 49.20 18.86
CA ALA A 30 -33.70 48.62 18.90
C ALA A 30 -33.59 47.48 19.92
N THR A 31 -34.23 47.60 21.08
CA THR A 31 -34.30 46.53 22.09
C THR A 31 -35.15 45.36 21.60
N VAL A 32 -36.33 45.60 21.01
CA VAL A 32 -37.16 44.52 20.44
C VAL A 32 -36.42 43.82 19.30
N MET A 33 -35.71 44.55 18.45
CA MET A 33 -34.93 43.97 17.35
C MET A 33 -33.68 43.24 17.86
N SER A 34 -33.05 43.66 18.97
CA SER A 34 -31.97 42.90 19.60
C SER A 34 -32.49 41.60 20.19
N ASP A 35 -33.61 41.63 20.89
CA ASP A 35 -34.24 40.46 21.51
C ASP A 35 -34.72 39.47 20.44
N VAL A 36 -35.32 39.97 19.35
CA VAL A 36 -35.69 39.17 18.18
C VAL A 36 -34.45 38.56 17.53
N ARG A 37 -33.37 39.33 17.33
CA ARG A 37 -32.12 38.84 16.74
C ARG A 37 -31.42 37.79 17.63
N GLU A 38 -31.48 37.92 18.95
CA GLU A 38 -30.94 36.93 19.89
C GLU A 38 -31.79 35.65 19.89
N ASN A 39 -33.12 35.75 19.91
CA ASN A 39 -34.00 34.58 19.80
C ASN A 39 -33.78 33.82 18.47
N PHE A 40 -33.66 34.53 17.34
CA PHE A 40 -33.32 33.92 16.03
C PHE A 40 -31.90 33.32 15.96
N ARG A 41 -31.00 33.69 16.88
CA ARG A 41 -29.67 33.05 16.98
C ARG A 41 -29.74 31.80 17.85
N GLU A 42 -30.52 31.83 18.93
CA GLU A 42 -30.77 30.66 19.77
C GLU A 42 -31.52 29.57 19.00
N ASP A 43 -32.51 29.94 18.19
CA ASP A 43 -33.26 29.00 17.35
C ASP A 43 -32.36 28.32 16.30
N ARG A 44 -31.46 29.09 15.66
CA ARG A 44 -30.47 28.51 14.74
C ARG A 44 -29.44 27.62 15.44
N ALA A 45 -29.01 28.00 16.64
CA ALA A 45 -28.11 27.17 17.43
C ALA A 45 -28.79 25.85 17.86
N LEU A 46 -30.10 25.90 18.15
CA LEU A 46 -30.90 24.72 18.43
C LEU A 46 -31.05 23.84 17.18
N GLU A 47 -31.36 24.40 16.02
CA GLU A 47 -31.42 23.67 14.75
C GLU A 47 -30.08 22.98 14.43
N ASP A 48 -28.96 23.68 14.59
CA ASP A 48 -27.62 23.09 14.38
C ASP A 48 -27.32 21.94 15.36
N ILE A 49 -27.75 22.06 16.62
CA ILE A 49 -27.59 20.98 17.62
C ILE A 49 -28.49 19.78 17.26
N PHE A 50 -29.74 20.03 16.86
CA PHE A 50 -30.66 18.96 16.45
C PHE A 50 -30.15 18.24 15.20
N ASP A 51 -29.72 18.98 14.18
CA ASP A 51 -29.14 18.39 12.97
C ASP A 51 -27.86 17.60 13.28
N SER A 52 -27.04 18.10 14.22
CA SER A 52 -25.84 17.37 14.67
C SER A 52 -26.19 16.08 15.42
N VAL A 53 -27.25 16.06 16.22
CA VAL A 53 -27.67 14.87 16.99
C VAL A 53 -28.38 13.87 16.08
N THR A 54 -29.29 14.34 15.24
CA THR A 54 -30.07 13.49 14.32
C THR A 54 -29.16 12.84 13.27
N ASN A 55 -28.13 13.54 12.79
CA ASN A 55 -27.18 12.99 11.83
C ASN A 55 -25.91 12.41 12.47
N PHE A 56 -25.86 12.30 13.80
CA PHE A 56 -24.68 11.82 14.51
C PHE A 56 -24.31 10.40 14.08
N GLU A 57 -25.27 9.48 14.04
CA GLU A 57 -25.04 8.08 13.67
C GLU A 57 -24.49 7.97 12.23
N THR A 58 -25.10 8.71 11.29
CA THR A 58 -24.66 8.74 9.89
C THR A 58 -23.23 9.27 9.76
N ARG A 59 -22.88 10.33 10.52
CA ARG A 59 -21.52 10.88 10.54
C ARG A 59 -20.50 9.90 11.11
N VAL A 60 -20.80 9.28 12.25
CA VAL A 60 -19.92 8.29 12.89
C VAL A 60 -19.71 7.08 11.98
N LEU A 61 -20.76 6.64 11.28
CA LEU A 61 -20.65 5.56 10.29
C LEU A 61 -19.77 5.95 9.10
N GLU A 62 -19.94 7.14 8.54
CA GLU A 62 -19.14 7.62 7.41
C GLU A 62 -17.68 7.84 7.82
N GLU A 63 -17.43 8.47 8.97
CA GLU A 63 -16.09 8.68 9.53
C GLU A 63 -15.41 7.34 9.81
N GLY A 64 -16.12 6.38 10.43
CA GLY A 64 -15.61 5.03 10.68
C GLY A 64 -15.32 4.25 9.40
N PHE A 65 -16.16 4.38 8.37
CA PHE A 65 -15.92 3.76 7.07
C PHE A 65 -14.70 4.37 6.38
N GLN A 66 -14.57 5.69 6.36
CA GLN A 66 -13.43 6.39 5.77
C GLN A 66 -12.13 6.04 6.48
N GLN A 67 -12.14 6.06 7.82
CA GLN A 67 -11.02 5.66 8.65
C GLN A 67 -10.62 4.21 8.37
N GLY A 68 -11.56 3.27 8.46
CA GLY A 68 -11.29 1.85 8.20
C GLY A 68 -10.79 1.58 6.78
N ARG A 69 -11.27 2.34 5.78
CA ARG A 69 -10.78 2.25 4.40
C ARG A 69 -9.35 2.73 4.27
N GLU A 70 -9.00 3.84 4.93
CA GLU A 70 -7.66 4.42 4.86
C GLU A 70 -6.65 3.56 5.62
N GLU A 71 -6.99 3.11 6.83
CA GLU A 71 -6.19 2.16 7.62
C GLU A 71 -5.97 0.85 6.84
N GLY A 72 -7.03 0.28 6.26
CA GLY A 72 -6.93 -0.95 5.47
C GLY A 72 -6.04 -0.79 4.24
N LYS A 73 -6.05 0.37 3.58
CA LYS A 73 -5.13 0.64 2.46
C LYS A 73 -3.68 0.69 2.91
N GLN A 74 -3.40 1.39 4.01
CA GLN A 74 -2.03 1.51 4.54
C GLN A 74 -1.50 0.14 4.97
N GLU A 75 -2.29 -0.61 5.72
CA GLU A 75 -1.91 -1.96 6.17
C GLU A 75 -1.66 -2.90 4.98
N THR A 76 -2.51 -2.84 3.95
CA THR A 76 -2.35 -3.67 2.76
C THR A 76 -1.11 -3.29 1.96
N ALA A 77 -0.80 -1.99 1.86
CA ALA A 77 0.39 -1.50 1.17
C ALA A 77 1.68 -1.95 1.90
N GLU A 78 1.72 -1.84 3.22
CA GLU A 78 2.86 -2.29 4.03
C GLU A 78 3.07 -3.81 3.90
N LYS A 79 2.00 -4.59 4.07
CA LYS A 79 2.05 -6.05 3.89
C LYS A 79 2.49 -6.43 2.48
N GLY A 80 1.94 -5.77 1.46
CA GLY A 80 2.30 -5.99 0.06
C GLY A 80 3.78 -5.69 -0.21
N PHE A 81 4.30 -4.60 0.36
CA PHE A 81 5.72 -4.26 0.27
C PHE A 81 6.60 -5.33 0.92
N ILE A 82 6.29 -5.75 2.14
CA ILE A 82 7.07 -6.77 2.87
C ILE A 82 7.10 -8.08 2.08
N VAL A 83 5.94 -8.54 1.60
CA VAL A 83 5.84 -9.77 0.81
C VAL A 83 6.62 -9.64 -0.49
N GLY A 84 6.44 -8.55 -1.24
CA GLY A 84 7.15 -8.32 -2.50
C GLY A 84 8.66 -8.24 -2.31
N PHE A 85 9.12 -7.53 -1.28
CA PHE A 85 10.54 -7.40 -0.95
C PHE A 85 11.17 -8.75 -0.58
N ASN A 86 10.51 -9.52 0.29
CA ASN A 86 11.01 -10.83 0.73
C ASN A 86 11.03 -11.83 -0.44
N THR A 87 9.96 -11.90 -1.21
CA THR A 87 9.88 -12.78 -2.38
C THR A 87 10.92 -12.41 -3.44
N GLY A 88 11.04 -11.12 -3.77
CA GLY A 88 12.06 -10.63 -4.71
C GLY A 88 13.48 -10.93 -4.25
N SER A 89 13.77 -10.72 -2.96
CA SER A 89 15.08 -11.04 -2.37
C SER A 89 15.39 -12.54 -2.43
N SER A 90 14.40 -13.39 -2.14
CA SER A 90 14.53 -14.84 -2.24
C SER A 90 14.84 -15.28 -3.68
N ILE A 91 14.11 -14.75 -4.66
CA ILE A 91 14.34 -15.04 -6.09
C ILE A 91 15.75 -14.62 -6.49
N GLY A 92 16.15 -13.40 -6.17
CA GLY A 92 17.50 -12.90 -6.49
C GLY A 92 18.62 -13.76 -5.90
N LEU A 93 18.43 -14.26 -4.68
CA LEU A 93 19.37 -15.20 -4.06
C LEU A 93 19.41 -16.55 -4.79
N GLU A 94 18.27 -17.11 -5.17
CA GLU A 94 18.23 -18.37 -5.92
C GLU A 94 18.90 -18.25 -7.30
N LEU A 95 18.63 -17.15 -8.02
CA LEU A 95 19.22 -16.89 -9.34
C LEU A 95 20.74 -16.68 -9.27
N SER A 96 21.20 -15.86 -8.31
CA SER A 96 22.63 -15.61 -8.11
C SER A 96 23.38 -16.86 -7.66
N LEU A 97 22.78 -17.70 -6.81
CA LEU A 97 23.35 -18.99 -6.42
C LEU A 97 23.46 -19.93 -7.63
N ALA A 98 22.42 -20.03 -8.45
CA ALA A 98 22.42 -20.87 -9.64
C ALA A 98 23.51 -20.45 -10.63
N GLU A 99 23.58 -19.16 -10.92
CA GLU A 99 24.60 -18.61 -11.81
C GLU A 99 26.02 -18.79 -11.23
N GLY A 100 26.23 -18.42 -9.97
CA GLY A 100 27.53 -18.51 -9.31
C GLY A 100 28.06 -19.93 -9.27
N PHE A 101 27.21 -20.89 -8.90
CA PHE A 101 27.58 -22.30 -8.85
C PHE A 101 27.96 -22.85 -10.24
N CYS A 102 27.14 -22.58 -11.25
CA CYS A 102 27.43 -23.01 -12.63
C CYS A 102 28.69 -22.35 -13.19
N ARG A 103 28.92 -21.06 -12.92
CA ARG A 103 30.13 -20.35 -13.34
C ARG A 103 31.39 -20.93 -12.70
N GLU A 104 31.34 -21.30 -11.43
CA GLU A 104 32.51 -21.85 -10.75
C GLU A 104 32.92 -23.20 -11.37
N ILE A 105 31.96 -24.08 -11.64
CA ILE A 105 32.20 -25.35 -12.35
C ILE A 105 32.81 -25.12 -13.74
N LEU A 106 32.33 -24.10 -14.45
CA LEU A 106 32.83 -23.74 -15.78
C LEU A 106 34.16 -22.98 -15.76
N ARG A 107 34.59 -22.48 -14.60
CA ARG A 107 35.89 -21.81 -14.42
C ARG A 107 36.99 -22.79 -14.05
N GLU A 108 36.65 -23.91 -13.40
CA GLU A 108 37.64 -24.92 -13.01
C GLU A 108 38.45 -25.43 -14.22
N PRO A 109 39.76 -25.66 -14.04
CA PRO A 109 40.61 -26.20 -15.09
C PRO A 109 40.14 -27.61 -15.50
N PRO A 110 40.38 -28.05 -16.75
CA PRO A 110 39.93 -29.35 -17.26
C PRO A 110 40.35 -30.55 -16.40
N THR A 111 41.42 -30.39 -15.63
CA THR A 111 41.96 -31.39 -14.70
C THR A 111 41.06 -31.67 -13.49
N ASN A 112 40.34 -30.66 -12.99
CA ASN A 112 39.41 -30.78 -11.86
C ASN A 112 37.94 -30.73 -12.29
N ARG A 113 37.68 -30.17 -13.48
CA ARG A 113 36.34 -30.05 -14.03
C ARG A 113 35.71 -31.42 -14.27
N PRO A 114 34.41 -31.60 -13.98
CA PRO A 114 33.71 -32.81 -14.38
C PRO A 114 33.72 -32.96 -15.91
N ASN A 115 34.31 -34.05 -16.41
CA ASN A 115 34.36 -34.36 -17.86
C ASN A 115 33.00 -34.85 -18.40
N ASN A 116 31.90 -34.23 -17.98
CA ASN A 116 30.55 -34.56 -18.42
C ASN A 116 30.05 -33.41 -19.32
N SER A 117 30.10 -33.61 -20.64
CA SER A 117 29.65 -32.60 -21.61
C SER A 117 28.19 -32.19 -21.39
N SER A 118 27.34 -33.10 -20.94
CA SER A 118 25.94 -32.80 -20.60
C SER A 118 25.80 -31.91 -19.36
N LEU A 119 26.69 -32.05 -18.37
CA LEU A 119 26.73 -31.17 -17.20
C LEU A 119 27.13 -29.75 -17.61
N LEU A 120 28.18 -29.63 -18.42
CA LEU A 120 28.69 -28.33 -18.85
C LEU A 120 27.65 -27.59 -19.69
N LYS A 121 26.98 -28.28 -20.62
CA LYS A 121 25.85 -27.73 -21.38
C LYS A 121 24.71 -27.28 -20.48
N LEU A 122 24.38 -28.07 -19.44
CA LEU A 122 23.33 -27.69 -18.49
C LEU A 122 23.74 -26.44 -17.69
N CYS A 123 25.00 -26.31 -17.28
CA CYS A 123 25.50 -25.11 -16.63
C CYS A 123 25.39 -23.87 -17.53
N ASP A 124 25.75 -24.00 -18.81
CA ASP A 124 25.59 -22.91 -19.79
C ASP A 124 24.11 -22.54 -19.97
N GLU A 125 23.21 -23.53 -20.02
CA GLU A 125 21.76 -23.31 -20.14
C GLU A 125 21.19 -22.60 -18.91
N VAL A 126 21.61 -22.98 -17.70
CA VAL A 126 21.23 -22.30 -16.45
C VAL A 126 21.67 -20.84 -16.50
N ILE A 127 22.91 -20.56 -16.87
CA ILE A 127 23.42 -19.18 -16.95
C ILE A 127 22.64 -18.38 -18.01
N ALA A 128 22.31 -18.97 -19.15
CA ALA A 128 21.52 -18.32 -20.19
C ALA A 128 20.09 -18.00 -19.70
N LYS A 129 19.45 -18.92 -18.97
CA LYS A 129 18.13 -18.69 -18.37
C LYS A 129 18.16 -17.62 -17.29
N VAL A 130 19.17 -17.61 -16.42
CA VAL A 130 19.33 -16.55 -15.41
C VAL A 130 19.51 -15.18 -16.07
N LYS A 131 20.29 -15.09 -17.16
CA LYS A 131 20.49 -13.82 -17.88
C LYS A 131 19.27 -13.33 -18.67
N SER A 132 18.38 -14.23 -19.07
CA SER A 132 17.12 -13.89 -19.73
C SER A 132 15.97 -13.72 -18.75
N PHE A 133 16.21 -13.89 -17.44
CA PHE A 133 15.20 -13.73 -16.42
C PHE A 133 14.69 -12.28 -16.36
N PRO A 134 13.37 -12.06 -16.34
CA PRO A 134 12.80 -10.72 -16.39
C PRO A 134 13.18 -9.91 -15.15
N VAL A 135 13.68 -8.69 -15.37
CA VAL A 135 14.02 -7.73 -14.30
C VAL A 135 12.77 -6.98 -13.81
N THR A 136 11.78 -6.83 -14.68
CA THR A 136 10.51 -6.16 -14.39
C THR A 136 9.38 -7.17 -14.46
N ASN A 137 8.34 -6.97 -13.64
CA ASN A 137 7.15 -7.81 -13.69
C ASN A 137 6.51 -7.73 -15.09
N VAL A 138 6.36 -8.87 -15.76
CA VAL A 138 5.70 -8.97 -17.07
C VAL A 138 4.40 -9.75 -16.86
N GLU A 139 3.25 -9.15 -17.17
CA GLU A 139 1.93 -9.77 -16.90
C GLU A 139 1.73 -11.12 -17.60
N THR A 140 2.47 -11.38 -18.68
CA THR A 140 2.38 -12.61 -19.45
C THR A 140 3.25 -13.75 -18.92
N GLU A 141 4.18 -13.46 -18.01
CA GLU A 141 5.17 -14.44 -17.53
C GLU A 141 5.05 -14.65 -16.03
N ASP A 142 4.94 -15.91 -15.62
CA ASP A 142 5.01 -16.26 -14.20
C ASP A 142 6.46 -16.39 -13.76
N VAL A 143 6.94 -15.33 -13.10
CA VAL A 143 8.30 -15.24 -12.56
C VAL A 143 8.61 -16.30 -11.51
N LEU A 144 7.61 -16.79 -10.76
CA LEU A 144 7.80 -17.82 -9.74
C LEU A 144 8.01 -19.18 -10.40
N ASP A 145 7.26 -19.48 -11.45
CA ASP A 145 7.41 -20.70 -12.22
C ASP A 145 8.76 -20.75 -12.96
N GLU A 146 9.21 -19.65 -13.58
CA GLU A 146 10.54 -19.61 -14.19
C GLU A 146 11.66 -19.77 -13.15
N CYS A 147 11.51 -19.17 -11.96
CA CYS A 147 12.46 -19.36 -10.86
C CYS A 147 12.50 -20.83 -10.42
N ALA A 148 11.34 -21.47 -10.27
CA ALA A 148 11.25 -22.89 -9.92
C ALA A 148 11.92 -23.80 -10.98
N LYS A 149 11.79 -23.47 -12.27
CA LYS A 149 12.49 -24.18 -13.35
C LYS A 149 14.00 -24.06 -13.22
N ILE A 150 14.53 -22.86 -12.98
CA ILE A 150 15.97 -22.62 -12.80
C ILE A 150 16.49 -23.40 -11.58
N LYS A 151 15.74 -23.38 -10.47
CA LYS A 151 16.07 -24.16 -9.26
C LYS A 151 16.12 -25.67 -9.53
N ALA A 152 15.14 -26.21 -10.25
CA ALA A 152 15.13 -27.63 -10.64
C ALA A 152 16.34 -28.00 -11.52
N MET A 153 16.75 -27.11 -12.43
CA MET A 153 17.97 -27.31 -13.22
C MET A 153 19.22 -27.31 -12.34
N LEU A 154 19.32 -26.37 -11.39
CA LEU A 154 20.43 -26.33 -10.44
C LEU A 154 20.50 -27.60 -9.58
N ASP A 155 19.37 -28.12 -9.11
CA ASP A 155 19.35 -29.37 -8.33
C ASP A 155 19.76 -30.57 -9.17
N LYS A 156 19.41 -30.58 -10.47
CA LYS A 156 19.91 -31.57 -11.42
C LYS A 156 21.42 -31.47 -11.62
N VAL A 157 21.99 -30.26 -11.69
CA VAL A 157 23.45 -30.03 -11.72
C VAL A 157 24.11 -30.61 -10.46
N LYS A 158 23.60 -30.27 -9.27
CA LYS A 158 24.11 -30.80 -7.99
C LYS A 158 24.09 -32.32 -7.96
N LEU A 159 22.98 -32.94 -8.36
CA LEU A 159 22.83 -34.39 -8.39
C LEU A 159 23.85 -35.06 -9.32
N MET A 160 24.11 -34.48 -10.49
CA MET A 160 25.09 -35.01 -11.45
C MET A 160 26.53 -34.93 -10.94
N ILE A 161 26.86 -33.93 -10.13
CA ILE A 161 28.15 -33.81 -9.46
C ILE A 161 28.26 -34.85 -8.34
N THR A 162 27.25 -34.93 -7.47
CA THR A 162 27.24 -35.88 -6.34
C THR A 162 27.30 -37.33 -6.81
N LYS A 163 26.59 -37.69 -7.88
CA LYS A 163 26.64 -39.06 -8.47
C LYS A 163 28.02 -39.43 -9.04
N LYS A 164 28.88 -38.45 -9.34
CA LYS A 164 30.26 -38.67 -9.84
C LYS A 164 31.32 -38.69 -8.74
N LEU A 165 30.96 -38.38 -7.48
CA LEU A 165 31.77 -38.70 -6.31
C LEU A 165 31.35 -40.10 -5.83
N PRO A 166 31.95 -41.20 -6.32
CA PRO A 166 31.82 -42.46 -5.60
C PRO A 166 32.36 -42.22 -4.19
N MET A 167 31.64 -42.73 -3.20
CA MET A 167 32.00 -42.78 -1.78
C MET A 167 33.27 -43.61 -1.50
N GLU A 168 34.25 -43.64 -2.42
CA GLU A 168 35.49 -44.40 -2.30
C GLU A 168 36.61 -43.64 -1.59
N ASN A 169 36.49 -42.32 -1.40
CA ASN A 169 37.51 -41.53 -0.70
C ASN A 169 37.33 -41.44 0.82
N ILE A 170 36.27 -42.01 1.40
CA ILE A 170 36.12 -42.04 2.87
C ILE A 170 36.77 -43.30 3.49
N VAL A 171 36.96 -44.38 2.72
CA VAL A 171 37.53 -45.63 3.26
C VAL A 171 39.06 -45.67 3.20
N LYS A 172 39.70 -44.95 2.26
CA LYS A 172 41.17 -44.99 2.09
C LYS A 172 41.97 -44.10 3.05
N GLN A 173 41.34 -43.18 3.79
CA GLN A 173 42.02 -42.38 4.82
C GLN A 173 41.94 -42.98 6.25
N LYS A 174 41.23 -44.09 6.46
CA LYS A 174 41.11 -44.72 7.79
C LYS A 174 42.02 -45.93 8.04
N PHE A 175 42.86 -46.34 7.09
CA PHE A 175 43.83 -47.44 7.28
C PHE A 175 45.18 -47.17 6.61
N SER A 176 45.85 -46.09 7.02
CA SER A 176 47.30 -45.96 6.89
C SER A 176 47.85 -45.23 8.11
N ILE A 177 47.91 -45.98 9.21
CA ILE A 177 48.90 -45.83 10.28
C ILE A 177 49.57 -47.19 10.40
#